data_AF-A0AAV4KB13-F1
#
_entry.id   AF-A0AAV4KB13-F1
#
_cell.length_a   1.000
_cell.length_b   1.000
_cell.length_c   1.000
_cell.angle_alpha   90.00
_cell.angle_beta   90.00
_cell.angle_gamma   90.00
#
_symmetry.space_group_name_H-M   'P 1'
#
loop_
_entity.id
_entity.type
_entity.pdbx_description
1 polymer ?
#
loop_
_entity_poly.entity_id
_entity_poly.type
_entity_poly.pdbx_seq_one_letter_code
_entity_poly.pdbx_strand_id
1 'polypeptide(L)'
;MTDARPDAQPLKTEHVVVDGIEGNYARVELPDGTTADWLISTLPDGLKEGDVLAINDHGESIEIDRQETRRRQGKAREALEALNEGAPAGDISL
;
A
#
# COMPACT_ATOMS: atom_id res chain seq x y z
N MET A 1 15.37 -23.52 34.62
CA MET A 1 16.21 -22.58 33.82
C MET A 1 16.52 -23.30 32.53
N THR A 2 16.00 -22.94 31.36
CA THR A 2 15.61 -21.61 30.89
C THR A 2 14.37 -21.75 30.00
N ASP A 3 13.42 -20.88 30.28
CA ASP A 3 12.26 -20.51 29.48
C ASP A 3 12.67 -20.32 28.01
N ALA A 4 12.28 -21.25 27.15
CA ALA A 4 12.29 -21.03 25.71
C ALA A 4 11.16 -20.02 25.46
N ARG A 5 11.53 -18.74 25.41
CA ARG A 5 10.63 -17.66 24.98
C ARG A 5 9.92 -18.17 23.72
N PRO A 6 8.59 -18.23 23.67
CA PRO A 6 7.91 -18.67 22.47
C PRO A 6 8.36 -17.72 21.38
N ASP A 7 8.89 -18.29 20.30
CA ASP A 7 9.25 -17.57 19.09
C ASP A 7 8.14 -16.56 18.84
N ALA A 8 8.47 -15.27 18.93
CA ALA A 8 7.56 -14.21 18.58
C ALA A 8 7.27 -14.41 17.09
N GLN A 9 6.23 -15.19 16.79
CA GLN A 9 5.70 -15.35 15.45
C GLN A 9 5.53 -13.92 14.93
N PRO A 10 6.11 -13.58 13.77
CA PRO A 10 5.98 -12.22 13.25
C PRO A 10 4.48 -11.93 13.19
N LEU A 11 4.04 -10.92 13.95
CA LEU A 11 2.65 -10.51 14.01
C LEU A 11 2.13 -10.40 12.58
N LYS A 12 1.06 -11.13 12.25
CA LYS A 12 0.56 -11.19 10.88
C LYS A 12 0.11 -9.78 10.53
N THR A 13 0.90 -9.12 9.69
CA THR A 13 0.63 -7.75 9.27
C THR A 13 -0.08 -7.83 7.93
N GLU A 14 -1.34 -7.47 7.91
CA GLU A 14 -2.11 -7.37 6.67
C GLU A 14 -1.84 -6.00 6.04
N HIS A 15 -1.62 -5.98 4.73
CA HIS A 15 -1.38 -4.75 3.98
C HIS A 15 -2.58 -4.42 3.12
N VAL A 16 -3.11 -3.20 3.28
CA VAL A 16 -4.16 -2.65 2.41
C VAL A 16 -3.62 -1.42 1.69
N VAL A 17 -4.17 -1.13 0.52
CA VAL A 17 -3.71 0.00 -0.31
C VAL A 17 -4.82 1.03 -0.39
N VAL A 18 -4.50 2.31 -0.23
CA VAL A 18 -5.47 3.38 -0.49
C VAL A 18 -5.60 3.56 -2.00
N ASP A 19 -6.73 3.16 -2.57
CA ASP A 19 -7.04 3.27 -3.99
C ASP A 19 -7.59 4.66 -4.35
N GLY A 20 -8.24 5.34 -3.38
CA GLY A 20 -8.76 6.69 -3.59
C GLY A 20 -9.25 7.36 -2.32
N ILE A 21 -9.38 8.68 -2.36
CA ILE A 21 -9.94 9.49 -1.27
C ILE A 21 -11.11 10.31 -1.81
N GLU A 22 -12.30 10.06 -1.30
CA GLU A 22 -13.55 10.69 -1.72
C GLU A 22 -14.29 11.30 -0.52
N GLY A 23 -14.23 12.64 -0.41
CA GLY A 23 -14.86 13.35 0.70
C GLY A 23 -14.28 12.94 2.05
N ASN A 24 -15.08 12.24 2.86
CA ASN A 24 -14.71 11.76 4.20
C ASN A 24 -14.29 10.28 4.24
N TYR A 25 -14.21 9.63 3.08
CA TYR A 25 -13.91 8.21 2.96
C TYR A 25 -12.63 7.98 2.17
N ALA A 26 -11.86 6.99 2.61
CA ALA A 26 -10.77 6.40 1.85
C ALA A 26 -11.24 5.04 1.33
N ARG A 27 -11.20 4.85 0.02
CA ARG A 27 -11.40 3.55 -0.60
C ARG A 27 -10.09 2.77 -0.48
N VAL A 28 -10.14 1.60 0.13
CA VAL A 28 -8.98 0.72 0.29
C VAL A 28 -9.16 -0.59 -0.46
N GLU A 29 -8.10 -1.08 -1.08
CA GLU A 29 -8.00 -2.42 -1.66
C GLU A 29 -7.46 -3.39 -0.60
N LEU A 30 -8.23 -4.45 -0.34
CA LEU A 30 -7.93 -5.50 0.62
C LEU A 30 -7.02 -6.59 -0.01
N PRO A 31 -6.36 -7.44 0.79
CA PRO A 31 -5.45 -8.47 0.27
C PRO A 31 -6.12 -9.52 -0.62
N ASP A 32 -7.45 -9.68 -0.52
CA ASP A 32 -8.25 -10.57 -1.36
C ASP A 32 -8.66 -9.92 -2.71
N GLY A 33 -8.23 -8.68 -2.97
CA GLY A 33 -8.53 -7.92 -4.17
C GLY A 33 -9.91 -7.24 -4.16
N THR A 34 -10.66 -7.33 -3.07
CA THR A 34 -11.90 -6.57 -2.90
C THR A 34 -11.61 -5.16 -2.40
N THR A 35 -12.58 -4.25 -2.50
CA THR A 35 -12.45 -2.87 -1.99
C THR A 35 -13.45 -2.57 -0.89
N ALA A 36 -13.04 -1.78 0.10
CA ALA A 36 -13.87 -1.30 1.19
C ALA A 36 -13.71 0.21 1.40
N ASP A 37 -14.76 0.87 1.89
CA ASP A 37 -14.73 2.30 2.21
C ASP A 37 -14.53 2.51 3.71
N TRP A 38 -13.44 3.18 4.06
CA TRP A 38 -13.05 3.46 5.44
C TRP A 38 -13.18 4.95 5.75
N LEU A 39 -13.64 5.31 6.95
CA LEU A 39 -13.71 6.71 7.36
C LEU A 39 -12.29 7.27 7.52
N ILE A 40 -11.98 8.39 6.87
CA ILE A 40 -10.64 9.01 6.98
C ILE A 40 -10.33 9.36 8.44
N SER A 41 -11.34 9.72 9.24
CA SER A 41 -11.17 10.04 10.66
C SER A 41 -10.71 8.85 11.52
N THR A 42 -10.78 7.62 11.01
CA THR A 42 -10.28 6.42 11.70
C THR A 42 -8.91 5.98 11.19
N LEU A 43 -8.33 6.72 10.24
CA LEU A 43 -7.04 6.40 9.61
C LEU A 43 -5.97 7.41 10.04
N PRO A 44 -4.68 7.07 9.84
CA PRO A 44 -3.59 7.97 10.16
C PRO A 44 -3.67 9.29 9.38
N ASP A 45 -3.33 10.40 10.05
CA ASP A 45 -3.25 11.70 9.42
C ASP A 45 -2.22 11.75 8.28
N GLY A 46 -2.50 12.55 7.26
CA GLY A 46 -1.61 12.73 6.12
C GLY A 46 -1.58 11.54 5.15
N LEU A 47 -2.63 10.71 5.18
CA LEU A 47 -2.92 9.67 4.19
C LEU A 47 -3.05 10.25 2.79
N LYS A 48 -2.52 9.55 1.79
CA LYS A 48 -2.68 9.88 0.37
C LYS A 48 -3.08 8.65 -0.44
N GLU A 49 -3.67 8.89 -1.59
CA GLU A 49 -3.86 7.86 -2.62
C GLU A 49 -2.53 7.17 -2.94
N GLY A 50 -2.55 5.84 -3.02
CA GLY A 50 -1.40 4.98 -3.23
C GLY A 50 -0.58 4.67 -1.98
N ASP A 51 -0.88 5.25 -0.81
CA ASP A 51 -0.24 4.85 0.44
C ASP A 51 -0.64 3.42 0.81
N VAL A 52 0.30 2.66 1.36
CA VAL A 52 0.06 1.33 1.92
C VAL A 52 -0.11 1.44 3.42
N LEU A 53 -1.17 0.82 3.93
CA LEU A 53 -1.45 0.74 5.36
C LEU A 53 -1.08 -0.66 5.87
N ALA A 54 -0.31 -0.69 6.96
CA ALA A 54 -0.01 -1.88 7.72
C ALA A 54 -1.01 -2.00 8.88
N ILE A 55 -1.73 -3.12 8.93
CA ILE A 55 -2.68 -3.44 9.98
C ILE A 55 -2.05 -4.54 10.82
N ASN A 56 -1.84 -4.26 12.11
CA ASN A 56 -1.35 -5.27 13.04
C ASN A 56 -2.43 -6.33 13.35
N ASP A 57 -2.01 -7.51 13.82
CA ASP A 57 -2.94 -8.55 14.28
C ASP A 57 -3.90 -7.94 15.32
N HIS A 58 -5.20 -8.20 15.15
CA HIS A 58 -6.35 -7.60 15.85
C HIS A 58 -6.89 -6.25 15.34
N GLY A 59 -6.24 -5.59 14.36
CA GLY A 59 -6.74 -4.32 13.81
C GLY A 59 -6.66 -3.14 14.80
N GLU A 60 -5.83 -3.28 15.83
CA GLU A 60 -5.71 -2.34 16.93
C GLU A 60 -4.90 -1.09 16.56
N SER A 61 -4.03 -1.19 15.55
CA SER A 61 -3.31 -0.06 14.98
C SER A 61 -3.19 -0.18 13.46
N ILE A 62 -3.40 0.96 12.81
CA ILE A 62 -3.22 1.15 11.38
C ILE A 62 -2.11 2.17 11.23
N GLU A 63 -1.03 1.82 10.54
CA GLU A 63 0.09 2.72 10.27
C GLU A 63 0.36 2.82 8.77
N ILE A 64 0.88 3.95 8.31
CA ILE A 64 1.30 4.09 6.91
C ILE A 64 2.67 3.44 6.73
N ASP A 65 2.74 2.35 5.97
CA ASP A 65 4.01 1.75 5.55
C ASP A 65 4.62 2.56 4.39
N ARG A 66 5.38 3.58 4.78
CA ARG A 66 6.12 4.43 3.84
C ARG A 66 7.22 3.67 3.09
N GLN A 67 7.73 2.56 3.60
CA GLN A 67 8.76 1.78 2.90
C GLN A 67 8.14 0.99 1.75
N GLU A 68 7.03 0.29 2.02
CA GLU A 68 6.31 -0.48 1.02
C GLU A 68 5.69 0.43 -0.05
N THR A 69 5.18 1.59 0.34
CA THR A 69 4.72 2.64 -0.59
C THR A 69 5.82 3.02 -1.59
N ARG A 70 7.04 3.31 -1.11
CA ARG A 70 8.19 3.63 -1.98
C ARG A 70 8.62 2.45 -2.84
N ARG A 71 8.58 1.23 -2.32
CA ARG A 71 8.94 0.01 -3.06
C ARG A 71 7.99 -0.22 -4.24
N ARG A 72 6.68 -0.05 -4.03
CA ARG A 72 5.67 -0.17 -5.11
C ARG A 72 5.83 0.93 -6.16
N GLN A 73 6.04 2.18 -5.74
CA GLN A 73 6.33 3.28 -6.66
C GLN A 73 7.58 3.02 -7.51
N GLY A 74 8.65 2.48 -6.91
CA GLY A 74 9.87 2.10 -7.63
C GLY A 74 9.60 1.05 -8.71
N LYS A 75 8.89 -0.03 -8.36
CA LYS A 75 8.54 -1.10 -9.32
C LYS A 75 7.63 -0.61 -10.46
N ALA A 76 6.67 0.27 -10.15
CA ALA A 76 5.80 0.86 -11.17
C ALA A 76 6.60 1.72 -12.16
N ARG A 77 7.59 2.47 -11.66
CA ARG A 77 8.47 3.29 -12.51
C ARG A 77 9.41 2.43 -13.36
N GLU A 78 10.02 1.40 -12.80
CA GLU A 78 10.87 0.45 -13.55
C GLU A 78 10.07 -0.27 -14.65
N ALA A 79 8.83 -0.67 -14.36
CA ALA A 79 7.94 -1.25 -15.36
C ALA A 79 7.60 -0.27 -16.49
N LEU A 80 7.38 1.02 -16.16
CA LEU A 80 7.13 2.06 -17.16
C LEU A 80 8.36 2.35 -18.02
N GLU A 81 9.56 2.40 -17.42
CA GLU A 81 10.81 2.57 -18.17
C GLU A 81 11.07 1.40 -19.11
N ALA A 82 10.86 0.15 -18.67
CA ALA A 82 10.99 -1.03 -19.51
C ALA A 82 9.99 -1.05 -20.69
N LEU A 83 8.78 -0.52 -20.50
CA LEU A 83 7.81 -0.36 -21.60
C LEU A 83 8.24 0.73 -22.60
N ASN A 84 8.87 1.81 -22.12
CA ASN A 84 9.37 2.89 -22.97
C ASN A 84 10.63 2.51 -23.76
N GLU A 85 11.51 1.67 -23.23
CA GLU A 85 12.72 1.19 -23.95
C GLU A 85 12.38 0.34 -25.20
N GLY A 86 11.13 -0.16 -25.31
CA GLY A 86 10.65 -0.90 -26.48
C GLY A 86 9.88 -0.07 -27.51
N ALA A 87 9.58 1.21 -27.25
CA ALA A 87 8.83 2.06 -28.16
C ALA A 87 9.78 2.81 -29.12
N PRO A 88 9.74 2.60 -30.45
CA PRO A 88 10.41 3.52 -31.36
C PRO A 88 9.81 4.91 -31.15
N ALA A 89 10.66 5.94 -31.14
CA ALA A 89 10.24 7.34 -31.14
C ALA A 89 9.41 7.59 -32.42
N GLY A 90 8.11 7.35 -32.31
CA GLY A 90 7.15 7.61 -33.36
C GLY A 90 6.99 9.11 -33.48
N ASP A 91 7.57 9.64 -34.55
CA ASP A 91 7.38 10.99 -35.06
C ASP A 91 5.86 11.28 -35.12
N ILE A 92 5.32 11.96 -34.10
CA ILE A 92 3.95 12.50 -34.18
C ILE A 92 4.08 13.78 -35.01
N SER A 93 4.06 13.61 -36.33
CA SER A 93 3.74 14.71 -37.23
C SER A 93 2.26 15.04 -37.06
N LEU A 94 2.00 16.24 -36.57
CA LEU A 94 0.69 16.82 -36.27
C LEU A 94 0.14 17.55 -37.49
#